data_AF-A0A5M9N3X2-F1
#
_entry.id   AF-A0A5M9N3X2-F1
#
_cell.length_a   1.000
_cell.length_b   1.000
_cell.length_c   1.000
_cell.angle_alpha   90.00
_cell.angle_beta   90.00
_cell.angle_gamma   90.00
#
_symmetry.space_group_name_H-M   'P 1'
#
loop_
_entity.id
_entity.type
_entity.pdbx_description
1 polymer ?
#
loop_
_entity_poly.entity_id
_entity_poly.type
_entity_poly.pdbx_seq_one_letter_code
_entity_poly.pdbx_strand_id
1 'polypeptide(L)' 'MNKETKKNFDRVFQEALALFGSEEATHYWLKHPVRGLSNKRPIDMLSTTEDTQVVISLIGRLEHGVFS' A
#
# COMPACT_ATOMS: atom_id res chain seq x y z
N MET A 1 -4.91 -9.47 -13.99
CA MET A 1 -4.76 -9.54 -12.52
C MET A 1 -5.44 -10.80 -12.02
N ASN A 2 -4.77 -11.66 -11.25
CA ASN A 2 -5.38 -12.88 -10.73
C ASN A 2 -6.29 -12.58 -9.51
N LYS A 3 -7.06 -13.56 -9.05
CA LYS A 3 -8.01 -13.39 -7.93
C LYS A 3 -7.34 -12.96 -6.62
N GLU A 4 -6.11 -13.43 -6.38
CA GLU A 4 -5.32 -13.10 -5.19
C GLU A 4 -4.83 -11.65 -5.25
N THR A 5 -4.24 -11.22 -6.36
CA THR A 5 -3.78 -9.83 -6.55
C THR A 5 -4.95 -8.86 -6.46
N LYS A 6 -6.15 -9.22 -6.93
CA LYS A 6 -7.35 -8.39 -6.75
C LYS A 6 -7.71 -8.23 -5.27
N LYS A 7 -7.72 -9.33 -4.51
CA LYS A 7 -7.97 -9.29 -3.06
C LYS A 7 -6.91 -8.45 -2.32
N ASN A 8 -5.64 -8.58 -2.69
CA ASN A 8 -4.54 -7.81 -2.10
C ASN A 8 -4.68 -6.32 -2.42
N PHE A 9 -5.03 -5.99 -3.67
CA PHE A 9 -5.34 -4.62 -4.09
C PHE A 9 -6.48 -4.02 -3.29
N ASP A 10 -7.62 -4.71 -3.20
CA ASP A 10 -8.78 -4.20 -2.49
C ASP A 10 -8.44 -3.92 -1.01
N ARG A 11 -7.70 -4.81 -0.36
CA ARG A 11 -7.23 -4.63 1.03
C ARG A 11 -6.32 -3.40 1.17
N VAL A 12 -5.26 -3.31 0.37
CA VAL A 12 -4.30 -2.19 0.48
C VAL A 12 -4.96 -0.86 0.12
N PHE A 13 -5.87 -0.85 -0.86
CA PHE A 13 -6.60 0.35 -1.25
C PHE A 13 -7.45 0.90 -0.10
N GLN A 14 -8.18 0.05 0.62
CA GLN A 14 -9.01 0.50 1.76
C GLN A 14 -8.17 1.08 2.90
N GLU A 15 -7.05 0.44 3.23
CA GLU A 15 -6.15 0.88 4.30
C GLU A 15 -5.44 2.19 3.92
N ALA A 16 -4.97 2.31 2.67
CA ALA A 16 -4.39 3.55 2.18
C ALA A 16 -5.45 4.68 2.09
N LEU A 17 -6.69 4.36 1.72
CA LEU A 17 -7.79 5.33 1.70
C LEU A 17 -8.10 5.85 3.10
N ALA A 18 -8.07 4.99 4.12
CA ALA A 18 -8.22 5.41 5.51
C ALA A 18 -7.08 6.35 5.95
N LEU A 19 -5.84 6.05 5.56
CA LEU A 19 -4.67 6.88 5.88
C LEU A 19 -4.69 8.25 5.18
N PHE A 20 -5.02 8.29 3.88
CA PHE A 20 -4.90 9.51 3.07
C PHE A 20 -6.20 10.32 2.97
N GLY A 21 -7.36 9.72 3.23
CA GLY A 21 -8.66 10.39 3.22
C GLY A 21 -9.18 10.81 1.84
N SER A 22 -8.49 10.44 0.75
CA SER A 22 -8.88 10.76 -0.63
C SER A 22 -8.47 9.64 -1.58
N GLU A 23 -9.33 9.34 -2.55
CA GLU A 23 -9.03 8.35 -3.59
C GLU A 23 -7.88 8.83 -4.49
N GLU A 24 -7.81 10.13 -4.78
CA GLU A 24 -6.73 10.73 -5.59
C GLU A 24 -5.38 10.55 -4.91
N ALA A 25 -5.29 10.86 -3.62
CA ALA A 25 -4.06 10.68 -2.83
C ALA A 25 -3.69 9.19 -2.71
N THR A 26 -4.68 8.32 -2.51
CA THR A 26 -4.50 6.87 -2.45
C THR A 26 -3.94 6.32 -3.76
N HIS A 27 -4.57 6.68 -4.89
CA HIS A 27 -4.10 6.28 -6.21
C HIS A 27 -2.73 6.83 -6.54
N TYR A 28 -2.44 8.07 -6.14
CA TYR A 28 -1.12 8.66 -6.28
C TYR A 28 -0.09 7.84 -5.53
N TRP A 29 -0.29 7.61 -4.23
CA TRP A 29 0.63 6.85 -3.40
C TRP A 29 0.88 5.43 -3.91
N LEU A 30 -0.18 4.72 -4.33
CA LEU A 30 -0.07 3.36 -4.89
C LEU A 30 0.80 3.28 -6.15
N LYS A 31 0.85 4.36 -6.94
CA LYS A 31 1.54 4.42 -8.25
C LYS A 31 2.91 5.07 -8.18
N HIS A 32 3.37 5.54 -7.03
CA HIS A 32 4.65 6.23 -6.88
C HIS A 32 5.63 5.46 -5.98
N PRO A 33 6.94 5.58 -6.21
CA PRO A 33 7.96 5.02 -5.33
C PRO A 33 7.79 5.50 -3.88
N VAL A 34 7.79 4.55 -2.93
CA VAL A 34 7.71 4.87 -1.50
C VAL A 34 9.03 4.51 -0.83
N ARG A 35 9.66 5.48 -0.17
CA ARG A 35 10.96 5.30 0.49
C ARG A 35 10.96 4.14 1.50
N GLY A 36 9.90 4.04 2.31
CA GLY A 36 9.71 2.95 3.29
C GLY A 36 9.50 1.56 2.66
N LEU A 37 9.35 1.47 1.34
CA LEU A 37 9.22 0.23 0.56
C LEU A 37 10.43 0.01 -0.37
N SER A 38 11.62 0.50 0.02
CA SER A 38 12.83 0.42 -0.81
C SER A 38 12.65 1.06 -2.20
N ASN A 39 11.90 2.16 -2.28
CA ASN A 39 11.53 2.87 -3.51
C ASN A 39 10.73 2.03 -4.53
N LYS A 40 10.11 0.94 -4.09
CA LYS A 40 9.11 0.24 -4.91
C LYS A 40 7.78 0.99 -4.87
N ARG A 41 6.98 0.84 -5.93
CA ARG A 41 5.58 1.29 -5.91
C ARG A 41 4.75 0.25 -5.16
N PRO A 42 3.82 0.66 -4.28
CA PRO A 42 2.96 -0.28 -3.57
C PRO A 42 2.22 -1.23 -4.51
N ILE A 43 1.74 -0.74 -5.67
CA ILE A 43 0.97 -1.56 -6.62
C ILE A 43 1.78 -2.74 -7.21
N ASP A 44 3.10 -2.60 -7.34
CA ASP A 44 3.97 -3.66 -7.87
C ASP A 44 4.17 -4.79 -6.84
N MET A 45 3.98 -4.49 -5.56
CA MET A 45 4.16 -5.39 -4.42
C MET A 45 2.92 -6.25 -4.13
N LEU A 46 1.79 -6.02 -4.79
CA LEU A 46 0.52 -6.68 -4.44
C LEU A 46 0.35 -8.08 -5.06
N SER A 47 1.34 -8.52 -5.83
CA SER A 47 1.33 -9.80 -6.55
C SER A 47 1.50 -11.00 -5.62
N THR A 48 2.10 -10.81 -4.45
CA THR A 48 2.31 -11.86 -3.44
C THR A 48 1.75 -11.42 -2.09
N THR A 49 1.27 -12.37 -1.30
CA THR A 49 0.78 -12.11 0.05
C THR A 49 1.89 -11.55 0.96
N GLU A 50 3.13 -12.01 0.80
CA GLU A 50 4.28 -11.56 1.58
C GLU A 50 4.60 -10.08 1.34
N ASP A 51 4.80 -9.68 0.07
CA ASP A 51 5.08 -8.28 -0.28
C ASP A 51 3.89 -7.36 0.07
N THR A 52 2.65 -7.85 -0.08
CA THR A 52 1.45 -7.12 0.37
C THR A 52 1.49 -6.83 1.87
N GLN A 53 1.95 -7.77 2.68
CA GLN A 53 2.03 -7.58 4.14
C GLN A 53 3.05 -6.50 4.51
N VAL A 54 4.14 -6.36 3.74
CA VAL A 54 5.11 -5.26 3.91
C VAL A 54 4.44 -3.90 3.69
N VAL A 55 3.59 -3.79 2.65
CA VAL A 55 2.83 -2.56 2.36
C VAL A 55 1.87 -2.22 3.50
N ILE A 56 1.10 -3.20 3.98
CA ILE A 56 0.17 -3.03 5.11
C ILE A 56 0.91 -2.62 6.39
N SER A 57 2.02 -3.28 6.70
CA SER A 57 2.82 -2.95 7.88
C SER A 57 3.43 -1.54 7.79
N LEU A 58 3.74 -1.05 6.59
CA LEU A 58 4.13 0.35 6.43
C LEU A 58 2.96 1.30 6.69
N ILE A 59 1.77 1.04 6.14
CA ILE A 59 0.58 1.87 6.36
C ILE A 59 0.28 2.01 7.86
N GLY A 60 0.23 0.89 8.60
CA GLY A 60 -0.04 0.93 10.04
C GLY A 60 1.00 1.74 10.83
N ARG A 61 2.28 1.73 10.41
CA ARG A 61 3.30 2.59 11.03
C ARG A 61 3.04 4.08 10.75
N LEU A 62 2.63 4.41 9.52
CA LEU A 62 2.30 5.79 9.15
C LEU A 62 1.08 6.32 9.91
N GLU A 63 0.05 5.50 10.11
CA GLU A 63 -1.13 5.84 10.92
C GLU A 63 -0.77 6.20 12.37
N HIS A 64 0.22 5.51 12.93
CA HIS A 64 0.74 5.77 14.28
C HIS A 64 1.84 6.86 14.32
N GLY A 65 2.15 7.53 13.20
CA GLY A 65 3.17 8.58 13.13
C GLY A 65 4.61 8.06 13.27
N VAL A 66 4.86 6.78 12.99
CA VAL A 66 6.18 6.16 13.03
C VAL A 66 6.83 6.27 11.65
N PHE A 67 7.82 7.15 11.52
CA PHE A 67 8.60 7.36 10.29
C PHE A 67 9.96 6.64 10.40
N SER A 68 10.32 5.82 9.40
CA SER A 68 11.60 5.11 9.28
C SER A 68 12.25 5.32 7.93
#